data_AF-A0A2G9TSM6-F1
#
_entry.id   AF-A0A2G9TSM6-F1
#
_cell.length_a   1.000
_cell.length_b   1.000
_cell.length_c   1.000
_cell.angle_alpha   90.00
_cell.angle_beta   90.00
_cell.angle_gamma   90.00
#
_symmetry.space_group_name_H-M   'P 1'
#
loop_
_entity.id
_entity.type
_entity.pdbx_description
1 polymer ?
#
loop_
_entity_poly.entity_id
_entity_poly.type
_entity_poly.pdbx_seq_one_letter_code
_entity_poly.pdbx_strand_id
1 'polypeptide(L)'
;MLRRGCDQVITSYTTDCFFLHEHRVWVTVLDANHCLGSVMFLFEGASIPGGAVLCTGDFRADNRLISRFDSDPSFAKLADTYISKIYLDNTHLDHSNQSFPDRMDAEKMLELLFFSDDLLFLFASF
;
A
#
# COMPACT_ATOMS: atom_id res chain seq x y z
N MET A 1 -18.50 -10.94 8.05
CA MET A 1 -17.50 -11.91 8.55
C MET A 1 -16.86 -12.57 7.34
N LEU A 2 -15.63 -12.16 6.97
CA LEU A 2 -14.83 -12.85 5.96
C LEU A 2 -14.59 -14.27 6.47
N ARG A 3 -15.08 -15.29 5.75
CA ARG A 3 -14.81 -16.69 6.10
C ARG A 3 -13.93 -17.30 5.02
N ARG A 4 -12.74 -17.73 5.42
CA ARG A 4 -11.99 -18.79 4.74
C ARG A 4 -11.38 -19.74 5.75
N GLY A 5 -11.29 -21.01 5.33
CA GLY A 5 -10.63 -22.07 6.06
C GLY A 5 -9.11 -21.98 5.90
N CYS A 6 -8.43 -22.39 6.97
CA CYS A 6 -6.99 -22.35 7.21
C CYS A 6 -6.40 -20.97 7.50
N ASP A 7 -5.78 -20.91 8.68
CA ASP A 7 -5.00 -19.82 9.28
C ASP A 7 -3.78 -19.43 8.42
N GLN A 8 -3.99 -18.84 7.25
CA GLN A 8 -2.91 -18.22 6.50
C GLN A 8 -2.81 -16.74 6.85
N VAL A 9 -1.63 -16.35 7.34
CA VAL A 9 -1.23 -14.95 7.47
C VAL A 9 -1.12 -14.39 6.06
N ILE A 10 -1.86 -13.31 5.78
CA ILE A 10 -1.74 -12.59 4.52
C ILE A 10 -0.34 -11.98 4.47
N THR A 11 0.55 -12.58 3.67
CA THR A 11 1.89 -12.05 3.41
C THR A 11 1.87 -11.17 2.17
N SER A 12 2.74 -10.17 2.12
CA SER A 12 2.97 -9.39 0.89
C SER A 12 3.21 -10.34 -0.29
N TYR A 13 2.77 -9.96 -1.49
CA TYR A 13 2.92 -10.74 -2.72
C TYR A 13 2.02 -11.98 -2.83
N THR A 14 1.01 -12.12 -1.97
CA THR A 14 0.03 -13.22 -2.06
C THR A 14 -1.29 -12.71 -2.60
N THR A 15 -1.85 -13.43 -3.59
CA THR A 15 -3.24 -13.28 -3.98
C THR A 15 -4.05 -14.36 -3.29
N ASP A 16 -4.89 -13.97 -2.36
CA ASP A 16 -5.80 -14.86 -1.67
C ASP A 16 -7.21 -14.65 -2.19
N CYS A 17 -7.89 -15.74 -2.52
CA CYS A 17 -9.32 -15.66 -2.76
C CYS A 17 -10.05 -15.65 -1.40
N PHE A 18 -11.27 -15.16 -1.32
CA PHE A 18 -12.13 -15.10 -0.15
C PHE A 18 -13.58 -15.28 -0.60
N PHE A 19 -14.45 -15.75 0.30
CA PHE A 19 -15.89 -15.78 0.05
C PHE A 19 -16.56 -14.66 0.84
N LEU A 20 -17.21 -13.74 0.12
CA LEU A 20 -18.03 -12.67 0.68
C LEU A 20 -19.46 -12.87 0.18
N HIS A 21 -20.37 -13.25 1.09
CA HIS A 21 -21.77 -13.56 0.75
C HIS A 21 -21.87 -14.57 -0.42
N GLU A 22 -21.15 -15.69 -0.32
CA GLU A 22 -21.08 -16.76 -1.34
C GLU A 22 -20.40 -16.37 -2.67
N HIS A 23 -19.99 -15.12 -2.83
CA HIS A 23 -19.22 -14.67 -3.99
C HIS A 23 -17.72 -14.79 -3.76
N ARG A 24 -16.99 -15.22 -4.80
CA ARG A 24 -15.53 -15.25 -4.80
C ARG A 24 -14.97 -13.86 -5.07
N VAL A 25 -14.12 -13.41 -4.17
CA VAL A 25 -13.32 -12.20 -4.30
C VAL A 25 -11.85 -12.60 -4.19
N TRP A 26 -10.99 -12.07 -5.04
CA TRP A 26 -9.54 -12.20 -4.94
C TRP A 26 -8.99 -10.91 -4.37
N VAL A 27 -8.07 -11.03 -3.43
CA VAL A 27 -7.39 -9.92 -2.76
C VAL A 27 -5.91 -10.12 -2.98
N THR A 28 -5.29 -9.21 -3.72
CA THR A 28 -3.83 -9.14 -3.85
C THR A 28 -3.32 -8.08 -2.89
N VAL A 29 -2.34 -8.44 -2.07
CA VAL A 29 -1.68 -7.50 -1.15
C VAL A 29 -0.38 -7.00 -1.75
N LEU A 30 -0.28 -5.69 -1.91
CA LEU A 30 0.90 -5.00 -2.43
C LEU A 30 1.54 -4.19 -1.32
N ASP A 31 2.86 -4.03 -1.34
CA ASP A 31 3.59 -3.14 -0.43
C ASP A 31 3.19 -1.68 -0.71
N ALA A 32 2.76 -0.93 0.31
CA ALA A 32 2.38 0.49 0.13
C ALA A 32 3.59 1.45 0.17
N ASN A 33 4.79 0.94 0.49
CA ASN A 33 6.02 1.70 0.61
C ASN A 33 5.92 2.88 1.59
N HIS A 34 4.97 2.87 2.53
CA HIS A 34 4.79 3.93 3.51
C HIS A 34 5.64 3.64 4.76
N CYS A 35 5.26 2.61 5.51
CA CYS A 35 5.97 2.12 6.69
C CYS A 35 6.04 0.58 6.71
N LEU A 36 6.76 0.02 7.69
CA LEU A 36 6.88 -1.43 7.84
C LEU A 36 5.49 -2.07 8.03
N GLY A 37 5.11 -2.95 7.10
CA GLY A 37 3.81 -3.62 7.12
C GLY A 37 2.66 -2.82 6.51
N SER A 38 2.91 -1.62 5.98
CA SER A 38 1.91 -0.89 5.19
C SER A 38 1.62 -1.59 3.86
N VAL A 39 0.35 -1.68 3.49
CA VAL A 39 -0.08 -2.43 2.31
C VAL A 39 -1.22 -1.77 1.56
N MET A 40 -1.22 -1.95 0.23
CA MET A 40 -2.35 -1.70 -0.65
C MET A 40 -3.11 -3.01 -0.89
N PHE A 41 -4.42 -2.91 -1.14
CA PHE A 41 -5.27 -4.05 -1.47
C PHE A 41 -5.88 -3.87 -2.86
N LEU A 42 -5.64 -4.84 -3.74
CA LEU A 42 -6.34 -4.98 -5.01
C LEU A 42 -7.44 -6.05 -4.87
N PHE A 43 -8.69 -5.62 -5.01
CA PHE A 43 -9.87 -6.48 -4.99
C PHE A 43 -10.33 -6.79 -6.41
N GLU A 44 -10.48 -8.07 -6.72
CA GLU A 44 -10.93 -8.57 -8.02
C GLU A 44 -12.06 -9.59 -7.83
N GLY A 45 -12.96 -9.70 -8.81
CA GLY A 45 -14.01 -10.72 -8.79
C GLY A 45 -15.22 -10.29 -9.62
N ALA A 46 -15.91 -11.27 -10.22
CA ALA A 46 -17.07 -11.03 -11.06
C ALA A 46 -18.23 -10.34 -10.33
N SER A 47 -18.27 -10.44 -9.01
CA SER A 47 -19.28 -9.83 -8.16
C SER A 47 -18.96 -8.39 -7.75
N ILE A 48 -17.78 -7.85 -8.11
CA ILE A 48 -17.43 -6.46 -7.83
C ILE A 48 -17.99 -5.58 -8.96
N PRO A 49 -18.97 -4.69 -8.68
CA PRO A 49 -19.57 -3.88 -9.71
C PRO A 49 -18.56 -2.90 -10.33
N GLY A 50 -18.45 -2.91 -11.65
CA GLY A 50 -17.55 -2.04 -12.40
C GLY A 50 -16.16 -2.61 -12.66
N GLY A 51 -15.74 -3.66 -11.95
CA GLY A 51 -14.43 -4.31 -12.12
C GLY A 51 -13.55 -4.21 -10.88
N ALA A 52 -12.23 -4.34 -11.07
CA ALA A 52 -11.28 -4.36 -9.96
C ALA A 52 -11.25 -3.03 -9.20
N VAL A 53 -10.94 -3.09 -7.91
CA VAL A 53 -10.87 -1.92 -7.02
C VAL A 53 -9.53 -1.93 -6.29
N LEU A 54 -8.81 -0.82 -6.34
CA LEU A 54 -7.56 -0.63 -5.59
C LEU A 54 -7.81 0.28 -4.39
N CYS A 55 -7.42 -0.17 -3.20
CA CYS A 55 -7.36 0.64 -1.99
C CYS A 55 -5.90 0.83 -1.62
N THR A 56 -5.37 2.04 -1.65
CA THR A 56 -3.95 2.28 -1.37
C THR A 56 -3.62 2.22 0.12
N GLY A 57 -4.58 2.55 0.99
CA GLY A 57 -4.22 2.96 2.36
C GLY A 57 -3.28 4.17 2.28
N ASP A 58 -2.51 4.41 3.34
CA ASP A 58 -1.40 5.38 3.29
C ASP A 58 -0.27 4.77 2.46
N PHE A 59 0.14 5.44 1.39
CA PHE A 59 1.17 4.93 0.48
C PHE A 59 2.10 6.05 0.03
N ARG A 60 3.35 5.69 -0.29
CA ARG A 60 4.35 6.64 -0.79
C ARG A 60 4.87 6.23 -2.15
N ALA A 61 4.46 6.97 -3.18
CA ALA A 61 4.92 6.78 -4.56
C ALA A 61 6.28 7.46 -4.79
N ASP A 62 7.36 6.76 -4.49
CA ASP A 62 8.73 7.15 -4.85
C ASP A 62 9.32 6.20 -5.91
N ASN A 63 10.57 6.46 -6.33
CA ASN A 63 11.26 5.61 -7.31
C ASN A 63 11.41 4.16 -6.84
N ARG A 64 11.44 3.89 -5.53
CA ARG A 64 11.51 2.53 -4.98
C ARG A 64 10.20 1.80 -5.28
N LEU A 65 9.05 2.43 -5.03
CA LEU A 65 7.74 1.87 -5.40
C LEU A 65 7.61 1.69 -6.91
N ILE A 66 7.98 2.70 -7.70
CA ILE A 66 7.84 2.64 -9.16
C ILE A 66 8.67 1.49 -9.76
N SER A 67 9.89 1.26 -9.27
CA SER A 67 10.72 0.13 -9.72
C SER A 67 10.11 -1.26 -9.46
N ARG A 68 9.09 -1.36 -8.59
CA ARG A 68 8.39 -2.63 -8.36
C ARG A 68 7.56 -3.06 -9.56
N PHE A 69 7.09 -2.13 -10.40
CA PHE A 69 6.35 -2.48 -11.61
C PHE A 69 7.17 -3.32 -12.61
N ASP A 70 8.50 -3.19 -12.59
CA ASP A 70 9.40 -3.98 -13.45
C ASP A 70 9.90 -5.27 -12.78
N SER A 71 9.90 -5.34 -11.45
CA SER A 71 10.60 -6.39 -10.68
C SER A 71 9.69 -7.29 -9.85
N ASP A 72 8.45 -6.86 -9.60
CA ASP A 72 7.51 -7.54 -8.71
C ASP A 72 6.29 -8.05 -9.51
N PRO A 73 6.04 -9.36 -9.52
CA PRO A 73 4.90 -9.94 -10.24
C PRO A 73 3.54 -9.38 -9.81
N SER A 74 3.39 -8.97 -8.56
CA SER A 74 2.12 -8.41 -8.05
C SER A 74 1.86 -7.01 -8.62
N PHE A 75 2.92 -6.22 -8.80
CA PHE A 75 2.83 -4.90 -9.42
C PHE A 75 2.71 -5.00 -10.95
N ALA A 76 3.37 -5.97 -11.57
CA ALA A 76 3.14 -6.27 -12.99
C ALA A 76 1.67 -6.65 -13.25
N LYS A 77 1.10 -7.52 -12.41
CA LYS A 77 -0.34 -7.83 -12.44
C LYS A 77 -1.19 -6.57 -12.26
N LEU A 78 -0.84 -5.69 -11.31
CA LEU A 78 -1.56 -4.44 -11.10
C LEU A 78 -1.55 -3.56 -12.37
N ALA A 79 -0.43 -3.46 -13.07
CA ALA A 79 -0.33 -2.72 -14.33
C ALA A 79 -1.20 -3.31 -15.45
N ASP A 80 -1.33 -4.63 -15.50
CA ASP A 80 -2.17 -5.32 -16.49
C ASP A 80 -3.67 -5.34 -16.10
N THR A 81 -4.01 -4.89 -14.89
CA THR A 81 -5.38 -4.93 -14.38
C THR A 81 -6.14 -3.66 -14.73
N TYR A 82 -7.30 -3.80 -15.36
CA TYR A 82 -8.25 -2.69 -15.49
C TYR A 82 -8.86 -2.35 -14.12
N ILE A 83 -8.51 -1.19 -13.57
CA ILE A 83 -9.02 -0.71 -12.29
C ILE A 83 -10.21 0.20 -12.52
N SER A 84 -11.37 -0.21 -12.00
CA SER A 84 -12.62 0.54 -12.11
C SER A 84 -12.73 1.68 -11.10
N LYS A 85 -12.08 1.53 -9.94
CA LYS A 85 -12.13 2.48 -8.83
C LYS A 85 -10.85 2.42 -8.00
N ILE A 86 -10.38 3.59 -7.61
CA ILE A 86 -9.22 3.76 -6.72
C ILE A 86 -9.68 4.54 -5.50
N TYR A 87 -9.43 3.99 -4.31
CA TYR A 87 -9.45 4.74 -3.06
C TYR A 87 -8.02 5.13 -2.75
N LEU A 88 -7.71 6.41 -2.97
CA LEU A 88 -6.38 6.98 -2.98
C LEU A 88 -6.08 7.75 -1.68
N ASP A 89 -4.87 7.59 -1.15
CA ASP A 89 -4.31 8.51 -0.14
C ASP A 89 -4.23 9.93 -0.72
N ASN A 90 -4.93 10.85 -0.07
CA ASN A 90 -4.98 12.25 -0.48
C ASN A 90 -4.26 13.21 0.47
N THR A 91 -3.49 12.70 1.43
CA THR A 91 -2.85 13.50 2.49
C THR A 91 -2.00 14.65 1.94
N HIS A 92 -1.30 14.41 0.83
CA HIS A 92 -0.38 15.38 0.21
C HIS A 92 -0.77 15.77 -1.23
N LEU A 93 -2.07 15.72 -1.60
CA LEU A 93 -2.52 16.17 -2.93
C LEU A 93 -2.46 17.69 -3.12
N ASP A 94 -2.40 18.47 -2.03
CA ASP A 94 -2.27 19.91 -2.13
C ASP A 94 -0.79 20.29 -2.36
N HIS A 95 -0.49 20.73 -3.58
CA HIS A 95 0.84 21.20 -3.98
C HIS A 95 1.14 22.65 -3.53
N SER A 96 0.21 23.30 -2.81
CA SER A 96 0.34 24.71 -2.44
C SER A 96 1.37 24.99 -1.33
N ASN A 97 1.81 23.97 -0.57
CA ASN A 97 2.75 24.14 0.52
C ASN A 97 3.82 23.05 0.63
N GLN A 98 5.07 23.52 0.61
CA GLN A 98 6.34 22.84 0.94
C GLN A 98 6.81 21.72 0.01
N SER A 99 8.12 21.71 -0.26
CA SER A 99 8.77 20.58 -0.91
C SER A 99 8.66 19.36 0.02
N PHE A 100 7.94 18.34 -0.42
CA PHE A 100 7.91 17.06 0.27
C PHE A 100 9.33 16.45 0.22
N PRO A 101 10.00 16.24 1.37
CA PRO A 101 11.39 15.79 1.38
C PRO A 101 11.50 14.37 0.82
N ASP A 102 12.61 14.07 0.14
CA ASP A 102 12.91 12.69 -0.24
C ASP A 102 13.06 11.82 1.02
N ARG A 103 12.77 10.53 0.88
CA ARG A 103 12.76 9.59 1.99
C ARG A 103 14.13 9.52 2.67
N MET A 104 15.20 9.53 1.90
CA MET A 104 16.56 9.53 2.43
C MET A 104 16.88 10.78 3.24
N ASP A 105 16.33 11.93 2.84
CA ASP A 105 16.59 13.18 3.53
C ASP A 105 15.78 13.27 4.82
N ALA A 106 14.54 12.78 4.83
CA ALA A 106 13.74 12.63 6.04
C ALA A 106 14.39 11.65 7.04
N GLU A 107 14.89 10.50 6.57
CA GLU A 107 15.60 9.52 7.39
C GLU A 107 16.87 10.13 8.04
N LYS A 108 17.68 10.88 7.28
CA LYS A 108 18.85 11.60 7.82
C LYS A 108 18.48 12.66 8.86
N MET A 109 17.38 13.39 8.64
CA MET A 109 16.92 14.38 9.63
C MET A 109 16.56 13.72 10.96
N LEU A 110 15.97 12.52 10.92
CA LEU A 110 15.68 11.73 12.13
C LEU A 110 16.97 11.26 12.81
N GLU A 111 17.98 10.78 12.07
CA GLU A 111 19.29 10.41 12.63
C GLU A 111 19.97 11.56 13.38
N LEU A 112 19.88 12.78 12.86
CA LEU A 112 20.40 13.98 13.52
C LEU A 112 19.66 14.31 14.83
N LEU A 113 18.37 14.00 14.91
CA LEU A 113 17.57 14.17 16.12
C LEU A 113 17.89 13.12 17.19
N PHE A 114 18.26 11.89 16.79
CA PHE A 114 18.69 10.84 17.75
C PHE A 114 20.05 11.07 18.40
N PHE A 115 20.85 12.01 17.87
CA PHE A 115 22.10 12.45 18.51
C PHE A 115 21.89 13.50 19.61
N SER A 116 20.66 13.97 19.80
CA SER A 116 20.28 14.81 20.93
C SER A 116 19.67 13.92 22.00
N ASP A 117 20.26 13.88 23.20
CA ASP A 117 19.94 12.94 24.30
C ASP A 117 18.50 13.03 24.88
N ASP A 118 17.57 13.76 24.23
CA ASP A 118 16.22 14.02 24.72
C ASP A 118 15.15 13.90 23.62
N LEU A 119 14.78 12.69 23.18
CA LEU A 119 13.43 12.52 22.58
C LEU A 119 12.89 11.07 22.54
N LEU A 120 11.69 10.92 23.09
CA LEU A 120 10.84 9.73 23.01
C LEU A 120 10.15 9.67 21.63
N PHE A 121 10.22 8.52 20.95
CA PHE A 121 9.72 8.31 19.59
C PHE A 121 8.19 8.34 19.51
N LEU A 122 7.64 9.19 18.64
CA LEU A 122 6.32 8.99 18.01
C LEU A 122 6.55 8.74 16.52
N PHE A 123 6.38 7.49 16.07
CA PHE A 123 6.26 7.19 14.65
C PHE A 123 4.89 7.71 14.17
N ALA A 124 4.88 8.89 13.57
CA ALA A 124 3.77 9.36 12.75
C ALA A 124 4.31 9.64 11.35
N SER A 125 3.64 9.00 10.38
CA SER A 125 3.75 9.11 8.92
C SER A 125 4.54 10.32 8.39
N PHE A 126 5.69 10.03 7.76
CA PHE A 126 6.30 10.85 6.71
C PHE A 126 6.60 9.95 5.51
#